data_AF-A0A972ZVU6-F1
#
_entry.id   AF-A0A972ZVU6-F1
#
_cell.length_a   1.000
_cell.length_b   1.000
_cell.length_c   1.000
_cell.angle_alpha   90.00
_cell.angle_beta   90.00
_cell.angle_gamma   90.00
#
_symmetry.space_group_name_H-M   'P 1'
#
loop_
_entity.id
_entity.type
_entity.pdbx_description
1 polymer ?
#
loop_
_entity_poly.entity_id
_entity_poly.type
_entity_poly.pdbx_seq_one_letter_code
_entity_poly.pdbx_strand_id
1 'polypeptide(L)' 'MNVALARTFVAVVETGGFASAGVQENVAQSTVSMRIKGLEDRLGKT' A
#
# COMPACT_ATOMS: atom_id res chain seq x y z
N MET A 1 -10.14 -5.90 8.61
CA MET A 1 -9.54 -6.23 7.30
C MET A 1 -9.57 -5.09 6.26
N ASN A 2 -10.20 -3.92 6.52
CA ASN A 2 -10.18 -2.79 5.56
C ASN A 2 -9.06 -1.76 5.84
N VAL A 3 -8.78 -1.50 7.11
CA VAL A 3 -7.86 -0.44 7.55
C VAL A 3 -6.40 -0.71 7.15
N ALA A 4 -5.99 -1.98 7.05
CA ALA A 4 -4.62 -2.32 6.68
C ALA A 4 -4.26 -1.88 5.25
N LEU A 5 -5.16 -2.09 4.28
CA LEU A 5 -4.94 -1.66 2.89
C LEU A 5 -4.94 -0.13 2.77
N ALA A 6 -5.89 0.53 3.46
CA ALA A 6 -5.95 1.98 3.51
C ALA A 6 -4.70 2.60 4.17
N ARG A 7 -4.17 1.98 5.24
CA ARG A 7 -2.92 2.40 5.89
C ARG A 7 -1.74 2.29 4.95
N THR A 8 -1.63 1.19 4.22
CA THR A 8 -0.56 1.03 3.21
C THR A 8 -0.66 2.08 2.11
N PHE A 9 -1.87 2.45 1.68
CA PHE A 9 -2.06 3.56 0.74
C PHE A 9 -1.59 4.90 1.31
N VAL A 10 -1.97 5.23 2.55
CA VAL A 10 -1.50 6.45 3.22
C VAL A 10 0.02 6.46 3.33
N ALA A 11 0.65 5.35 3.72
CA ALA A 11 2.10 5.23 3.80
C ALA A 11 2.79 5.48 2.43
N VAL A 12 2.21 4.99 1.33
CA VAL A 12 2.74 5.26 -0.03
C VAL A 12 2.65 6.74 -0.38
N VAL A 13 1.55 7.42 -0.03
CA VAL A 13 1.37 8.85 -0.28
C VAL A 13 2.32 9.70 0.58
N GLU A 14 2.47 9.36 1.86
CA GLU A 14 3.33 10.09 2.81
C GLU A 14 4.82 9.94 2.47
N THR A 15 5.23 8.74 2.05
CA THR A 15 6.64 8.46 1.73
C THR A 15 7.02 8.73 0.28
N GLY A 16 6.04 8.97 -0.59
CA GLY A 16 6.24 9.24 -2.01
C GLY A 16 6.62 8.03 -2.86
N GLY A 17 6.49 6.80 -2.35
CA GLY A 17 6.76 5.61 -3.17
C GLY A 17 6.67 4.27 -2.44
N PHE A 18 6.48 3.21 -3.22
CA PHE A 18 6.29 1.85 -2.70
C PHE A 18 7.50 1.30 -1.94
N ALA A 19 8.73 1.65 -2.37
CA ALA A 19 9.95 1.19 -1.70
C ALA A 19 10.08 1.84 -0.31
N SER A 20 9.91 3.16 -0.24
CA SER A 20 9.94 3.93 1.01
C SER A 20 8.84 3.51 1.97
N ALA A 21 7.62 3.25 1.48
CA ALA A 21 6.53 2.70 2.28
C ALA A 21 6.84 1.28 2.80
N GLY A 22 7.53 0.45 2.01
CA GLY A 22 7.97 -0.87 2.45
C GLY A 22 8.96 -0.80 3.60
N VAL A 23 9.89 0.17 3.56
CA VAL A 23 10.81 0.45 4.68
C VAL A 23 10.04 0.89 5.92
N GLN A 24 9.07 1.81 5.80
CA GLN A 24 8.26 2.30 6.93
C GLN A 24 7.39 1.19 7.56
N GLU A 25 6.77 0.35 6.73
CA GLU A 25 5.85 -0.71 7.15
C GLU A 25 6.58 -2.04 7.48
N ASN A 26 7.92 -2.07 7.38
CA ASN A 26 8.76 -3.25 7.58
C ASN A 26 8.33 -4.48 6.73
N VAL A 27 8.08 -4.25 5.45
CA VAL A 27 7.71 -5.29 4.47
C VAL A 27 8.41 -5.07 3.13
N ALA A 28 8.49 -6.11 2.31
CA ALA A 28 9.02 -5.96 0.96
C ALA A 28 8.15 -5.01 0.12
N GLN A 29 8.77 -4.27 -0.81
CA GLN A 29 8.06 -3.40 -1.76
C GLN A 29 6.96 -4.14 -2.54
N SER A 30 7.20 -5.40 -2.92
CA SER A 30 6.20 -6.24 -3.60
C SER A 30 4.95 -6.50 -2.75
N THR A 31 5.10 -6.58 -1.42
CA THR A 31 3.97 -6.70 -0.49
C THR A 31 3.13 -5.43 -0.46
N VAL A 32 3.78 -4.27 -0.47
CA VAL A 32 3.09 -2.97 -0.60
C VAL A 32 2.30 -2.91 -1.91
N SER A 33 2.94 -3.27 -3.02
CA SER A 33 2.29 -3.30 -4.34
C SER A 33 1.06 -4.22 -4.38
N MET A 34 1.17 -5.45 -3.85
CA MET A 34 0.02 -6.37 -3.78
C MET A 34 -1.13 -5.83 -2.92
N ARG A 35 -0.83 -5.14 -1.81
CA ARG A 35 -1.85 -4.51 -0.96
C ARG A 35 -2.55 -3.35 -1.67
N ILE A 36 -1.81 -2.53 -2.41
CA ILE A 36 -2.40 -1.44 -3.19
C ILE A 36 -3.28 -1.98 -4.32
N LYS A 37 -2.82 -2.99 -5.06
CA LYS A 37 -3.64 -3.66 -6.07
C LYS A 37 -4.92 -4.26 -5.47
N GLY A 38 -4.81 -4.92 -4.32
CA GLY A 38 -5.97 -5.43 -3.59
C GLY A 38 -6.92 -4.33 -3.07
N LEU A 39 -6.43 -3.10 -2.89
CA LEU A 39 -7.28 -1.95 -2.56
C LEU A 39 -8.01 -1.43 -3.80
N GLU A 40 -7.28 -1.25 -4.91
CA GLU A 40 -7.80 -0.85 -6.23
C GLU A 40 -8.91 -1.79 -6.71
N ASP A 41 -8.66 -3.10 -6.67
CA ASP A 41 -9.63 -4.14 -7.05
C ASP A 41 -10.93 -4.05 -6.25
N ARG A 42 -10.84 -3.68 -4.97
CA ARG A 42 -12.01 -3.55 -4.07
C ARG A 42 -12.78 -2.25 -4.28
N LEU A 43 -12.10 -1.21 -4.76
CA LEU A 43 -12.73 0.07 -5.08
C LEU A 43 -13.22 0.14 -6.53
N GLY A 44 -12.80 -0.82 -7.38
CA GLY A 44 -13.08 -0.80 -8.82
C GLY A 44 -12.41 0.37 -9.52
N LYS A 45 -11.24 0.82 -9.03
CA LYS A 45 -10.50 1.98 -9.53
C LYS A 45 -9.02 1.68 -9.60
N THR A 46 -8.36 2.19 -10.64
CA THR A 46 -6.89 2.20 -10.81
C THR A 46 -6.38 3.63 -10.77
#